data_AF-A0A3D0IAU4-F1
#
_entry.id   AF-A0A3D0IAU4-F1
#
_cell.length_a   1.000
_cell.length_b   1.000
_cell.length_c   1.000
_cell.angle_alpha   90.00
_cell.angle_beta   90.00
_cell.angle_gamma   90.00
#
_symmetry.space_group_name_H-M   'P 1'
#
loop_
_entity.id
_entity.type
_entity.pdbx_description
1 polymer ?
#
loop_
_entity_poly.entity_id
_entity_poly.type
_entity_poly.pdbx_seq_one_letter_code
_entity_poly.pdbx_strand_id
1 'polypeptide(L)'
;MQRLALPGLIAVAFGLGSYYATGEMGPFGIANVALGSAALLLSAIAAIRRVHGLAEGAARRILLPRVGLCLVVLGAGVAVERLAAHSELHLDWTVDRRFELFPATKKALATLPAELTATLYHDRGDPRARRTRMLLEEFARMGPVRVRVRNLEEAQEDVDRFGIRGTNAVVLELRGASETVDRPTEGGLLEAILRLRGAPTRILYTAVGEGEGDAESVEPSGYSGLATALTTEGYELRGLVTATANEVPQDAAGLLVIGARRALRAEAAAAVERYLEHGGRLVALLEPGVRSGLEETLEHFGFAVPDALVIDPAAGPIEGAPAGVNPVVAAYASHPITRGLTSRTLTFFLRARPVEAVHKPKPDDQLVSLAFTSPHSWLDFDP
;
A
#
# COMPACT_ATOMS: atom_id res chain seq x y z
N MET A 1 -49.04 1.20 12.90
CA MET A 1 -48.55 2.60 12.78
C MET A 1 -47.26 2.89 13.53
N GLN A 2 -46.84 2.06 14.51
CA GLN A 2 -45.43 1.99 14.97
C GLN A 2 -44.43 1.64 13.85
N ARG A 3 -44.95 1.20 12.68
CA ARG A 3 -44.16 0.63 11.58
C ARG A 3 -43.42 1.66 10.71
N LEU A 4 -43.66 2.96 10.84
CA LEU A 4 -42.98 3.98 9.99
C LEU A 4 -41.93 4.82 10.73
N ALA A 5 -42.10 5.04 12.05
CA ALA A 5 -41.15 5.83 12.83
C ALA A 5 -39.79 5.11 13.01
N LEU A 6 -39.82 3.80 13.30
CA LEU A 6 -38.61 2.99 13.46
C LEU A 6 -37.79 2.92 12.15
N PRO A 7 -38.36 2.55 10.98
CA PRO A 7 -37.60 2.58 9.74
C PRO A 7 -37.21 3.99 9.31
N GLY A 8 -37.99 5.02 9.64
CA GLY A 8 -37.60 6.42 9.40
C GLY A 8 -36.33 6.81 10.17
N LEU A 9 -36.26 6.43 11.45
CA LEU A 9 -35.10 6.70 12.30
C LEU A 9 -33.87 5.88 11.87
N ILE A 10 -34.08 4.61 11.47
CA ILE A 10 -33.03 3.76 10.88
C ILE A 10 -32.51 4.38 9.58
N ALA A 11 -33.39 4.84 8.68
CA ALA A 11 -32.98 5.45 7.42
C ALA A 11 -32.17 6.74 7.64
N VAL A 12 -32.57 7.62 8.56
CA VAL A 12 -31.77 8.80 8.91
C VAL A 12 -30.40 8.40 9.47
N ALA A 13 -30.35 7.41 10.36
CA ALA A 13 -29.11 6.93 10.95
C ALA A 13 -28.15 6.35 9.89
N PHE A 14 -28.65 5.56 8.93
CA PHE A 14 -27.84 5.04 7.82
C PHE A 14 -27.39 6.14 6.85
N GLY A 15 -28.24 7.15 6.61
CA GLY A 15 -27.88 8.29 5.77
C GLY A 15 -26.76 9.14 6.38
N LEU A 16 -26.83 9.43 7.69
CA LEU A 16 -25.79 10.13 8.43
C LEU A 16 -24.53 9.27 8.61
N GLY A 17 -24.69 7.97 8.84
CA GLY A 17 -23.58 7.02 8.91
C GLY A 17 -22.81 6.90 7.59
N SER A 18 -23.51 6.99 6.46
CA SER A 18 -22.87 7.06 5.14
C SER A 18 -21.99 8.31 5.02
N TYR A 19 -22.49 9.49 5.39
CA TYR A 19 -21.70 10.73 5.38
C TYR A 19 -20.43 10.60 6.24
N TYR A 20 -20.57 10.02 7.44
CA TYR A 20 -19.44 9.83 8.33
C TYR A 20 -18.39 8.85 7.78
N ALA A 21 -18.81 7.80 7.07
CA ALA A 21 -17.90 6.81 6.49
C ALA A 21 -17.19 7.31 5.23
N THR A 22 -17.85 8.12 4.39
CA THR A 22 -17.31 8.56 3.09
C THR A 22 -16.75 9.97 3.10
N GLY A 23 -17.00 10.78 4.14
CA GLY A 23 -16.57 12.18 4.23
C GLY A 23 -17.38 13.16 3.35
N GLU A 24 -18.20 12.63 2.43
CA GLU A 24 -19.08 13.38 1.53
C GLU A 24 -20.50 12.80 1.55
N MET A 25 -21.50 13.67 1.35
CA MET A 25 -22.92 13.29 1.37
C MET A 25 -23.36 12.81 -0.01
N GLY A 26 -23.04 11.56 -0.34
CA GLY A 26 -23.39 10.96 -1.62
C GLY A 26 -24.90 10.79 -1.84
N PRO A 27 -25.35 10.46 -3.06
CA PRO A 27 -26.77 10.31 -3.40
C PRO A 27 -27.52 9.33 -2.50
N PHE A 28 -26.85 8.25 -2.07
CA PHE A 28 -27.38 7.28 -1.11
C PHE A 28 -27.65 7.89 0.29
N GLY A 29 -26.73 8.74 0.78
CA GLY A 29 -26.88 9.43 2.06
C GLY A 29 -28.04 10.43 2.02
N ILE A 30 -28.11 11.24 0.95
CA ILE A 30 -29.18 12.21 0.74
C ILE A 30 -30.55 11.52 0.66
N ALA A 31 -30.67 10.45 -0.12
CA ALA A 31 -31.93 9.71 -0.28
C ALA A 31 -32.43 9.14 1.05
N ASN A 32 -31.54 8.55 1.85
CA ASN A 32 -31.90 7.96 3.14
C ASN A 32 -32.28 9.00 4.19
N VAL A 33 -31.58 10.13 4.26
CA VAL A 33 -31.95 11.24 5.17
C VAL A 33 -33.30 11.84 4.75
N ALA A 34 -33.54 12.06 3.46
CA ALA A 34 -34.78 12.62 2.95
C ALA A 34 -35.98 11.70 3.20
N LEU A 35 -35.86 10.41 2.84
CA LEU A 35 -36.91 9.41 3.05
C LEU A 35 -37.18 9.18 4.54
N GLY A 36 -36.12 9.10 5.35
CA GLY A 36 -36.24 8.93 6.79
C GLY A 36 -36.93 10.10 7.48
N SER A 37 -36.57 11.34 7.10
CA SER A 37 -37.19 12.56 7.60
C SER A 37 -38.67 12.67 7.17
N ALA A 38 -38.99 12.32 5.92
CA ALA A 38 -40.36 12.27 5.43
C ALA A 38 -41.21 11.22 6.17
N ALA A 39 -40.67 10.04 6.46
CA ALA A 39 -41.35 9.00 7.23
C ALA A 39 -41.63 9.43 8.68
N LEU A 40 -40.68 10.13 9.31
CA LEU A 40 -40.86 10.70 10.65
C LEU A 40 -41.92 11.81 10.67
N LEU A 41 -41.92 12.71 9.67
CA LEU A 41 -42.92 13.75 9.51
C LEU A 41 -44.33 13.18 9.29
N LEU A 42 -44.47 12.19 8.41
CA LEU A 42 -45.76 11.51 8.18
C LEU A 42 -46.26 10.79 9.43
N SER A 43 -45.35 10.16 10.19
CA SER A 43 -45.68 9.55 11.48
C SER A 43 -46.16 10.60 12.50
N ALA A 44 -45.53 11.77 12.54
CA ALA A 44 -45.93 12.87 13.41
C ALA A 44 -47.31 13.44 13.02
N ILE A 45 -47.56 13.67 11.73
CA ILE A 45 -48.84 14.17 11.22
C ILE A 45 -49.96 13.16 11.49
N ALA A 46 -49.72 11.86 11.29
CA ALA A 46 -50.69 10.80 11.59
C ALA A 46 -50.99 10.70 13.10
N ALA A 47 -49.99 10.95 13.95
CA ALA A 47 -50.18 11.01 15.40
C ALA A 47 -51.03 12.22 15.80
N ILE A 48 -50.79 13.40 15.22
CA ILE A 48 -51.56 14.63 15.47
C ILE A 48 -53.02 14.47 15.00
N ARG A 49 -53.26 13.91 13.82
CA ARG A 49 -54.62 13.71 13.29
C ARG A 49 -55.48 12.75 14.12
N ARG A 50 -54.88 11.80 14.84
CA ARG A 50 -55.58 10.91 15.78
C ARG A 50 -56.04 11.60 17.07
N VAL A 51 -55.38 12.69 17.44
CA VAL A 51 -55.66 13.41 18.69
C VAL A 51 -56.92 14.28 18.57
N HIS A 52 -57.29 14.72 17.36
CA HIS A 52 -58.56 15.41 17.11
C HIS A 52 -59.82 14.56 17.41
N GLY A 53 -59.69 13.28 17.76
CA GLY A 53 -60.81 12.39 18.14
C GLY A 53 -60.79 11.85 19.57
N LEU A 54 -59.91 12.30 20.47
CA LEU A 54 -59.77 11.71 21.82
C LEU A 54 -59.77 12.77 22.93
N ALA A 55 -60.66 12.57 23.92
CA ALA A 55 -60.88 13.44 25.07
C ALA A 55 -59.60 13.74 25.88
N GLU A 56 -59.56 14.96 26.43
CA GLU A 56 -58.39 15.70 26.95
C GLU A 56 -57.51 14.97 27.99
N GLY A 57 -57.97 13.86 28.59
CA GLY A 57 -57.20 13.07 29.56
C GLY A 57 -56.31 11.97 28.98
N ALA A 58 -56.72 11.30 27.91
CA ALA A 58 -56.01 10.14 27.37
C ALA A 58 -54.78 10.53 26.52
N ALA A 59 -54.87 11.67 25.82
CA ALA A 59 -53.79 12.22 25.01
C ALA A 59 -52.55 12.55 25.89
N ARG A 60 -52.77 13.13 27.08
CA ARG A 60 -51.71 13.55 28.00
C ARG A 60 -50.88 12.36 28.52
N ARG A 61 -51.52 11.23 28.81
CA ARG A 61 -50.85 10.01 29.33
C ARG A 61 -49.97 9.30 28.28
N ILE A 62 -50.22 9.54 27.00
CA ILE A 62 -49.49 8.92 25.88
C ILE A 62 -48.44 9.87 25.28
N LEU A 63 -48.73 11.19 25.27
CA LEU A 63 -47.87 12.22 24.68
C LEU A 63 -46.68 12.59 25.55
N LEU A 64 -46.86 12.77 26.88
CA LEU A 64 -45.77 13.18 27.77
C LEU A 64 -44.54 12.26 27.76
N PRO A 65 -44.66 10.92 27.87
CA PRO A 65 -43.48 10.07 27.86
C PRO A 65 -42.79 10.03 26.49
N ARG A 66 -43.53 10.26 25.39
CA ARG A 66 -42.98 10.22 24.02
C ARG A 66 -42.27 11.51 23.65
N VAL A 67 -42.84 12.66 24.01
CA VAL A 67 -42.16 13.96 23.86
C VAL A 67 -40.95 14.02 24.78
N GLY A 68 -41.07 13.49 26.01
CA GLY A 68 -39.95 13.35 26.94
C GLY A 68 -38.81 12.51 26.36
N LEU A 69 -39.11 11.35 25.76
CA LEU A 69 -38.10 10.52 25.11
C LEU A 69 -37.42 11.23 23.93
N CYS A 70 -38.18 11.92 23.06
CA CYS A 70 -37.61 12.68 21.95
C CYS A 70 -36.69 13.82 22.45
N LEU A 71 -37.09 14.54 23.50
CA LEU A 71 -36.28 15.60 24.10
C LEU A 71 -35.01 15.03 24.76
N VAL A 72 -35.09 13.87 25.41
CA VAL A 72 -33.91 13.18 25.97
C VAL A 72 -32.95 12.73 24.87
N VAL A 73 -33.46 12.18 23.76
CA VAL A 73 -32.63 11.76 22.62
C VAL A 73 -31.96 12.97 21.93
N LEU A 74 -32.70 14.06 21.73
CA LEU A 74 -32.14 15.31 21.18
C LEU A 74 -31.10 15.91 22.13
N GLY A 75 -31.40 15.97 23.43
CA GLY A 75 -30.48 16.45 24.46
C GLY A 75 -29.22 15.59 24.56
N ALA A 76 -29.34 14.26 24.47
CA ALA A 76 -28.22 13.34 24.43
C ALA A 76 -27.38 13.54 23.16
N GLY A 77 -27.99 13.78 22.00
CA GLY A 77 -27.29 14.08 20.76
C GLY A 77 -26.44 15.36 20.87
N VAL A 78 -27.04 16.44 21.38
CA VAL A 78 -26.33 17.72 21.61
C VAL A 78 -25.23 17.56 22.67
N ALA A 79 -25.46 16.77 23.72
CA ALA A 79 -24.46 16.50 24.74
C ALA A 79 -23.28 15.68 24.19
N VAL A 80 -23.55 14.67 23.35
CA VAL A 80 -22.52 13.89 22.65
C VAL A 80 -21.72 14.78 21.71
N GLU A 81 -22.37 15.67 20.95
CA GLU A 81 -21.70 16.64 20.06
C GLU A 81 -20.83 17.62 20.85
N ARG A 82 -21.35 18.21 21.93
CA ARG A 82 -20.61 19.12 22.82
C ARG A 82 -19.45 18.44 23.52
N LEU A 83 -19.64 17.19 23.95
CA LEU A 83 -18.60 16.41 24.60
C LEU A 83 -17.52 16.03 23.58
N ALA A 84 -17.90 15.59 22.38
CA ALA A 84 -16.98 15.30 21.28
C ALA A 84 -16.20 16.54 20.82
N ALA A 85 -16.82 17.73 20.84
CA ALA A 85 -16.17 18.99 20.48
C ALA A 85 -15.18 19.50 21.55
N HIS A 86 -15.31 19.07 22.81
CA HIS A 86 -14.45 19.50 23.92
C HIS A 86 -13.52 18.40 24.47
N SER A 87 -13.74 17.14 24.10
CA SER A 87 -12.86 16.04 24.47
C SER A 87 -11.92 15.72 23.31
N GLU A 88 -10.62 15.78 23.54
CA GLU A 88 -9.58 15.20 22.67
C GLU A 88 -9.61 13.66 22.64
N LEU A 89 -10.73 13.03 23.06
CA LEU A 89 -10.97 11.60 22.97
C LEU A 89 -11.18 11.21 21.51
N HIS A 90 -10.08 11.16 20.78
CA HIS A 90 -9.97 10.40 19.54
C HIS A 90 -10.08 8.93 19.92
N LEU A 91 -11.30 8.41 19.94
CA LEU A 91 -11.53 6.97 20.02
C LEU A 91 -11.16 6.40 18.64
N ASP A 92 -9.87 6.15 18.45
CA ASP A 92 -9.30 5.73 17.18
C ASP A 92 -9.67 4.27 16.91
N TRP A 93 -10.81 4.05 16.27
CA TRP A 93 -11.25 2.75 15.75
C TRP A 93 -10.57 2.39 14.43
N THR A 94 -9.41 2.99 14.12
CA THR A 94 -8.57 2.50 13.03
C THR A 94 -7.61 1.45 13.57
N VAL A 95 -8.01 0.18 13.49
CA VAL A 95 -7.08 -0.96 13.48
C VAL A 95 -6.33 -0.93 12.15
N ASP A 96 -5.54 0.12 11.96
CA ASP A 96 -4.69 0.30 10.79
C ASP A 96 -3.27 0.47 11.27
N ARG A 97 -2.65 -0.67 11.59
CA ARG A 97 -1.19 -0.84 11.60
C ARG A 97 -0.59 -0.67 10.19
N ARG A 98 -1.13 0.26 9.38
CA ARG A 98 -0.83 0.42 7.95
C ARG A 98 0.51 1.09 7.68
N PHE A 99 1.17 1.67 8.68
CA PHE A 99 2.45 2.37 8.52
C PHE A 99 3.50 1.90 9.54
N GLU A 100 3.86 0.63 9.53
CA GLU A 100 5.11 0.23 10.19
C GLU A 100 6.28 0.42 9.22
N LEU A 101 7.15 1.38 9.52
CA LEU A 101 8.31 1.70 8.70
C LEU A 101 9.26 0.50 8.55
N PHE A 102 9.95 0.44 7.41
CA PHE A 102 11.00 -0.53 7.17
C PHE A 102 12.12 -0.39 8.22
N PRO A 103 12.77 -1.50 8.63
CA PRO A 103 13.87 -1.46 9.58
C PRO A 103 15.01 -0.51 9.19
N ALA A 104 15.31 -0.41 7.89
CA ALA A 104 16.31 0.51 7.37
C ALA A 104 15.94 1.98 7.63
N THR A 105 14.67 2.35 7.38
CA THR A 105 14.13 3.68 7.65
C THR A 105 14.20 4.01 9.14
N LYS A 106 13.74 3.09 10.00
CA LYS A 106 13.81 3.25 11.47
C LYS A 106 15.23 3.53 11.93
N LYS A 107 16.22 2.76 11.44
CA LYS A 107 17.64 2.93 11.77
C LYS A 107 18.20 4.26 11.27
N ALA A 108 17.85 4.67 10.06
CA ALA A 108 18.31 5.93 9.48
C ALA A 108 17.78 7.13 10.27
N LEU A 109 16.50 7.11 10.67
CA LEU A 109 15.85 8.15 11.47
C LEU A 109 16.40 8.22 12.90
N ALA A 110 16.61 7.08 13.55
CA ALA A 110 17.15 7.02 14.90
C ALA A 110 18.60 7.52 15.00
N THR A 111 19.34 7.49 13.90
CA THR A 111 20.75 7.92 13.81
C THR A 111 20.91 9.29 13.14
N LEU A 112 19.83 10.09 13.07
CA LEU A 112 19.89 11.44 12.52
C LEU A 112 20.82 12.33 13.35
N PRO A 113 21.74 13.07 12.72
CA PRO A 113 22.76 13.82 13.44
C PRO A 113 22.29 15.23 13.85
N ALA A 114 21.09 15.64 13.45
CA ALA A 114 20.41 16.89 13.78
C ALA A 114 18.90 16.76 13.50
N GLU A 115 18.10 17.76 13.90
CA GLU A 115 16.67 17.82 13.56
C GLU A 115 16.47 17.92 12.04
N LEU A 116 15.70 16.99 11.46
CA LEU A 116 15.30 16.98 10.06
C LEU A 116 13.98 17.72 9.92
N THR A 117 13.91 18.77 9.09
CA THR A 117 12.61 19.39 8.77
C THR A 117 12.05 18.77 7.50
N ALA A 118 10.83 18.24 7.56
CA ALA A 118 10.11 17.69 6.42
C ALA A 118 8.88 18.54 6.14
N THR A 119 8.89 19.28 5.03
CA THR A 119 7.79 20.16 4.63
C THR A 119 7.05 19.53 3.45
N LEU A 120 5.79 19.15 3.67
CA LEU A 120 4.87 18.68 2.63
C LEU A 120 4.20 19.88 1.95
N TYR A 121 4.41 20.01 0.65
CA TYR A 121 3.74 20.98 -0.22
C TYR A 121 2.65 20.28 -1.01
N HIS A 122 1.41 20.76 -0.91
CA HIS A 122 0.30 20.18 -1.66
C HIS A 122 -0.78 21.22 -1.98
N ASP A 123 -1.55 20.94 -3.03
CA ASP A 123 -2.76 21.71 -3.38
C ASP A 123 -3.94 21.30 -2.49
N ARG A 124 -4.93 22.19 -2.38
CA ARG A 124 -6.17 21.88 -1.66
C ARG A 124 -6.92 20.75 -2.38
N GLY A 125 -7.22 19.68 -1.65
CA GLY A 125 -7.98 18.54 -2.17
C GLY A 125 -7.14 17.42 -2.78
N ASP A 126 -5.80 17.48 -2.74
CA ASP A 126 -4.97 16.36 -3.18
C ASP A 126 -5.20 15.12 -2.27
N PRO A 127 -5.76 14.01 -2.80
CA PRO A 127 -6.06 12.83 -2.00
C PRO A 127 -4.80 12.13 -1.46
N ARG A 128 -3.64 12.37 -2.07
CA ARG A 128 -2.35 11.76 -1.69
C ARG A 128 -1.75 12.44 -0.46
N ALA A 129 -2.01 13.74 -0.28
CA ALA A 129 -1.44 14.54 0.80
C ALA A 129 -1.71 13.94 2.19
N ARG A 130 -2.91 13.38 2.41
CA ARG A 130 -3.26 12.69 3.67
C ARG A 130 -2.32 11.51 3.93
N ARG A 131 -2.07 10.67 2.92
CA ARG A 131 -1.19 9.49 3.05
C ARG A 131 0.25 9.91 3.32
N THR A 132 0.74 10.91 2.58
CA THR A 132 2.10 11.45 2.75
C THR A 132 2.28 12.05 4.14
N ARG A 133 1.30 12.84 4.63
CA ARG A 133 1.34 13.40 5.97
C ARG A 133 1.43 12.31 7.05
N MET A 134 0.61 11.25 6.93
CA MET A 134 0.68 10.12 7.87
C MET A 134 2.06 9.46 7.87
N LEU A 135 2.68 9.27 6.69
CA LEU A 135 4.04 8.73 6.58
C LEU A 135 5.08 9.63 7.27
N LEU A 136 5.01 10.95 7.07
CA LEU A 136 5.91 11.90 7.73
C LEU A 136 5.69 11.96 9.24
N GLU A 137 4.45 11.80 9.71
CA GLU A 137 4.13 11.69 11.13
C GLU A 137 4.76 10.41 11.74
N GLU A 138 4.77 9.28 11.03
CA GLU A 138 5.55 8.11 11.48
C GLU A 138 7.04 8.41 11.60
N PHE A 139 7.60 9.17 10.65
CA PHE A 139 9.01 9.53 10.68
C PHE A 139 9.33 10.37 11.93
N ALA A 140 8.45 11.32 12.26
CA ALA A 140 8.54 12.14 13.47
C ALA A 140 8.39 11.37 14.77
N ARG A 141 7.67 10.23 14.77
CA ARG A 141 7.60 9.35 15.94
C ARG A 141 8.88 8.55 16.17
N MET A 142 9.67 8.30 15.13
CA MET A 142 10.86 7.44 15.20
C MET A 142 12.19 8.20 15.36
N GLY A 143 12.24 9.50 15.08
CA GLY A 143 13.46 10.30 15.17
C GLY A 143 13.17 11.80 15.30
N PRO A 144 14.23 12.63 15.39
CA PRO A 144 14.09 14.08 15.50
C PRO A 144 13.64 14.71 14.17
N VAL A 145 12.39 14.47 13.76
CA VAL A 145 11.81 15.01 12.52
C VAL A 145 10.69 16.00 12.85
N ARG A 146 10.79 17.20 12.29
CA ARG A 146 9.77 18.23 12.37
C ARG A 146 8.95 18.24 11.08
N VAL A 147 7.67 17.88 11.17
CA VAL A 147 6.76 17.88 10.03
C VAL A 147 6.09 19.25 9.89
N ARG A 148 6.08 19.78 8.67
CA ARG A 148 5.34 20.99 8.28
C ARG A 148 4.48 20.69 7.07
N VAL A 149 3.37 21.39 6.95
CA VAL A 149 2.48 21.31 5.80
C VAL A 149 2.25 22.73 5.29
N ARG A 150 2.42 22.94 3.99
CA ARG A 150 2.20 24.21 3.32
C ARG A 150 1.33 24.00 2.08
N ASN A 151 0.44 24.96 1.83
CA ASN A 151 -0.27 25.03 0.57
C ASN A 151 0.74 25.43 -0.51
N LEU A 152 0.81 24.67 -1.60
CA LEU A 152 1.70 24.93 -2.72
C LEU A 152 1.43 26.31 -3.35
N GLU A 153 0.16 26.69 -3.52
CA GLU A 153 -0.26 27.97 -4.11
C GLU A 153 0.15 29.19 -3.26
N GLU A 154 0.23 29.02 -1.94
CA GLU A 154 0.55 30.09 -0.99
C GLU A 154 2.07 30.24 -0.76
N ALA A 155 2.86 29.27 -1.24
CA ALA A 155 4.30 29.16 -0.97
C ALA A 155 5.15 29.28 -2.24
N GLN A 156 4.80 30.19 -3.15
CA GLN A 156 5.48 30.33 -4.45
C GLN A 156 6.99 30.57 -4.34
N GLU A 157 7.45 31.31 -3.32
CA GLU A 157 8.88 31.52 -3.06
C GLU A 157 9.62 30.20 -2.76
N ASP A 158 8.98 29.28 -2.03
CA ASP A 158 9.56 27.97 -1.73
C ASP A 158 9.57 27.07 -2.97
N VAL A 159 8.54 27.18 -3.83
CA VAL A 159 8.43 26.42 -5.08
C VAL A 159 9.62 26.73 -5.98
N ASP A 160 9.92 28.02 -6.17
CA ASP A 160 11.03 28.46 -7.00
C ASP A 160 12.38 28.10 -6.35
N ARG A 161 12.52 28.28 -5.02
CA ARG A 161 13.76 27.99 -4.29
C ARG A 161 14.13 26.51 -4.29
N PHE A 162 13.16 25.62 -4.07
CA PHE A 162 13.38 24.18 -3.94
C PHE A 162 13.09 23.41 -5.22
N GLY A 163 12.71 24.09 -6.31
CA GLY A 163 12.44 23.49 -7.61
C GLY A 163 11.27 22.49 -7.58
N ILE A 164 10.22 22.80 -6.82
CA ILE A 164 9.06 21.92 -6.63
C ILE A 164 8.28 21.83 -7.93
N ARG A 165 8.11 20.61 -8.47
CA ARG A 165 7.51 20.41 -9.80
C ARG A 165 6.00 20.18 -9.78
N GLY A 166 5.42 19.90 -8.63
CA GLY A 166 3.98 19.64 -8.51
C GLY A 166 3.51 19.42 -7.07
N THR A 167 2.21 19.19 -6.93
CA THR A 167 1.55 18.88 -5.66
C THR A 167 2.04 17.56 -5.05
N ASN A 168 1.91 17.46 -3.73
CA ASN A 168 2.32 16.32 -2.91
C ASN A 168 3.84 16.05 -2.98
N ALA A 169 4.63 17.12 -3.06
CA ALA A 169 6.08 17.06 -2.94
C ALA A 169 6.52 17.27 -1.49
N VAL A 170 7.63 16.64 -1.10
CA VAL A 170 8.23 16.83 0.23
C VAL A 170 9.63 17.41 0.07
N VAL A 171 9.87 18.53 0.75
CA VAL A 171 11.23 19.08 0.90
C VAL A 171 11.77 18.65 2.25
N LEU A 172 12.95 18.04 2.23
CA LEU A 172 13.69 17.60 3.40
C LEU A 172 14.88 18.55 3.62
N GLU A 173 14.99 19.11 4.81
CA GLU A 173 16.08 20.01 5.18
C GLU A 173 16.86 19.46 6.37
N LEU A 174 18.18 19.32 6.21
CA LEU A 174 19.09 18.84 7.26
C LEU A 174 20.39 19.66 7.21
N ARG A 175 20.72 20.35 8.31
CA ARG A 175 21.98 21.12 8.45
C ARG A 175 22.26 22.12 7.30
N GLY A 176 21.20 22.72 6.75
CA GLY A 176 21.29 23.70 5.67
C GLY A 176 21.35 23.11 4.26
N ALA A 177 21.47 21.79 4.11
CA ALA A 177 21.23 21.11 2.84
C ALA A 177 19.74 20.77 2.69
N SER A 178 19.25 20.80 1.46
CA SER A 178 17.85 20.49 1.13
C SER A 178 17.76 19.51 -0.03
N GLU A 179 16.82 18.57 0.05
CA GLU A 179 16.47 17.63 -1.01
C GLU A 179 14.97 17.67 -1.25
N THR A 180 14.57 17.76 -2.51
CA THR A 180 13.16 17.75 -2.92
C THR A 180 12.77 16.37 -3.45
N VAL A 181 11.67 15.83 -2.93
CA VAL A 181 11.11 14.53 -3.32
C VAL A 181 9.72 14.75 -3.92
N ASP A 182 9.65 14.77 -5.25
CA ASP A 182 8.41 15.00 -6.00
C ASP A 182 7.35 13.90 -5.76
N ARG A 183 7.80 12.66 -5.54
CA ARG A 183 6.95 11.50 -5.26
C ARG A 183 7.36 10.87 -3.92
N PRO A 184 6.79 11.32 -2.79
CA PRO A 184 7.24 10.94 -1.46
C PRO A 184 6.75 9.53 -1.09
N THR A 185 7.52 8.54 -1.51
CA THR A 185 7.42 7.17 -0.99
C THR A 185 8.36 6.98 0.19
N GLU A 186 8.19 5.90 0.96
CA GLU A 186 9.09 5.64 2.10
C GLU A 186 10.55 5.47 1.63
N GLY A 187 10.77 4.72 0.53
CA GLY A 187 12.09 4.56 -0.06
C GLY A 187 12.66 5.88 -0.58
N GLY A 188 11.87 6.66 -1.33
CA GLY A 188 12.31 7.95 -1.87
C GLY A 188 12.71 8.95 -0.78
N LEU A 189 11.94 9.00 0.32
CA LEU A 189 12.28 9.84 1.47
C LEU A 189 13.52 9.31 2.22
N LEU A 190 13.65 8.00 2.40
CA LEU A 190 14.84 7.39 2.99
C LEU A 190 16.09 7.74 2.18
N GLU A 191 16.06 7.60 0.85
CA GLU A 191 17.18 7.91 -0.03
C GLU A 191 17.56 9.38 0.02
N ALA A 192 16.57 10.28 0.01
CA ALA A 192 16.82 11.70 0.19
C ALA A 192 17.49 12.02 1.54
N ILE A 193 17.05 11.36 2.63
CA ILE A 193 17.71 11.48 3.95
C ILE A 193 19.15 10.97 3.90
N LEU A 194 19.41 9.86 3.21
CA LEU A 194 20.75 9.30 3.07
C LEU A 194 21.66 10.24 2.25
N ARG A 195 21.17 10.84 1.16
CA ARG A 195 21.91 11.85 0.39
C ARG A 195 22.21 13.11 1.19
N LEU A 196 21.24 13.61 1.97
CA LEU A 196 21.46 14.73 2.90
C LEU A 196 22.54 14.43 3.95
N ARG A 197 22.77 13.15 4.26
CA ARG A 197 23.84 12.69 5.16
C ARG A 197 25.17 12.42 4.43
N GLY A 198 25.24 12.65 3.12
CA GLY A 198 26.42 12.41 2.29
C GLY A 198 26.64 10.94 1.91
N ALA A 199 25.63 10.08 2.06
CA ALA A 199 25.73 8.71 1.56
C ALA A 199 25.55 8.68 0.03
N PRO A 200 26.26 7.78 -0.68
CA PRO A 200 26.05 7.59 -2.11
C PRO A 200 24.67 6.99 -2.40
N THR A 201 24.12 7.30 -3.57
CA THR A 201 22.90 6.66 -4.08
C THR A 201 23.09 5.16 -4.18
N ARG A 202 22.09 4.39 -3.75
CA ARG A 202 22.12 2.92 -3.86
C ARG A 202 21.85 2.49 -5.30
N ILE A 203 22.73 1.65 -5.85
CA ILE A 203 22.67 1.19 -7.23
C ILE A 203 22.12 -0.24 -7.28
N LEU A 204 21.07 -0.44 -8.06
CA LEU A 204 20.56 -1.75 -8.44
C LEU A 204 21.09 -2.10 -9.82
N TYR A 205 21.77 -3.24 -9.93
CA TYR A 205 22.26 -3.73 -11.22
C TYR A 205 21.23 -4.63 -11.88
N THR A 206 20.96 -4.45 -13.17
CA THR A 206 20.15 -5.36 -13.98
C THR A 206 21.07 -6.20 -14.86
N ALA A 207 20.95 -7.53 -14.78
CA ALA A 207 21.69 -8.43 -15.67
C ALA A 207 21.26 -8.19 -17.12
N VAL A 208 22.25 -8.12 -18.02
CA VAL A 208 22.03 -8.00 -19.46
C VAL A 208 22.98 -8.92 -20.22
N GLY A 209 22.51 -9.50 -21.31
CA GLY A 209 23.31 -10.26 -22.27
C GLY A 209 22.75 -11.64 -22.61
N GLU A 210 21.88 -12.21 -21.77
CA GLU A 210 21.27 -13.52 -21.95
C GLU A 210 19.79 -13.47 -22.35
N GLY A 211 19.34 -12.31 -22.83
CA GLY A 211 17.97 -12.09 -23.31
C GLY A 211 17.00 -11.72 -22.18
N GLU A 212 17.52 -11.17 -21.10
CA GLU A 212 16.77 -10.64 -19.97
C GLU A 212 15.80 -9.53 -20.41
N GLY A 213 14.79 -9.31 -19.57
CA GLY A 213 13.83 -8.22 -19.73
C GLY A 213 14.50 -6.85 -19.71
N ASP A 214 14.20 -6.05 -20.73
CA ASP A 214 14.78 -4.72 -20.90
C ASP A 214 14.08 -3.69 -19.99
N ALA A 215 14.85 -3.15 -19.04
CA ALA A 215 14.41 -2.12 -18.11
C ALA A 215 14.15 -0.76 -18.78
N GLU A 216 14.63 -0.52 -20.00
CA GLU A 216 14.41 0.71 -20.76
C GLU A 216 13.23 0.59 -21.74
N SER A 217 12.81 -0.63 -22.07
CA SER A 217 11.73 -0.86 -23.03
C SER A 217 10.35 -0.49 -22.49
N VAL A 218 9.62 0.29 -23.28
CA VAL A 218 8.22 0.71 -23.05
C VAL A 218 7.20 -0.18 -23.77
N GLU A 219 7.67 -1.21 -24.49
CA GLU A 219 6.79 -2.19 -25.12
C GLU A 219 6.02 -3.01 -24.08
N PRO A 220 4.91 -3.67 -24.47
CA PRO A 220 4.13 -4.51 -23.53
C PRO A 220 4.94 -5.59 -22.81
N SER A 221 6.05 -6.05 -23.40
CA SER A 221 6.97 -7.03 -22.82
C SER A 221 8.18 -6.43 -22.10
N GLY A 222 8.28 -5.09 -22.08
CA GLY A 222 9.36 -4.34 -21.46
C GLY A 222 9.13 -4.07 -19.97
N TYR A 223 10.19 -3.62 -19.29
CA TYR A 223 10.24 -3.45 -17.83
C TYR A 223 10.45 -1.99 -17.39
N SER A 224 10.26 -1.00 -18.28
CA SER A 224 10.33 0.44 -17.93
C SER A 224 9.41 0.86 -16.80
N GLY A 225 8.26 0.20 -16.64
CA GLY A 225 7.36 0.41 -15.49
C GLY A 225 8.01 0.02 -14.15
N LEU A 226 8.68 -1.15 -14.11
CA LEU A 226 9.45 -1.59 -12.95
C LEU A 226 10.62 -0.65 -12.69
N ALA A 227 11.35 -0.25 -13.74
CA ALA A 227 12.46 0.69 -13.63
C ALA A 227 12.00 2.04 -13.04
N THR A 228 10.86 2.55 -13.51
CA THR A 228 10.24 3.78 -13.00
C THR A 228 9.83 3.64 -11.53
N ALA A 229 9.30 2.48 -11.14
CA ALA A 229 8.93 2.24 -9.74
C ALA A 229 10.16 2.21 -8.82
N LEU A 230 11.23 1.50 -9.21
CA LEU A 230 12.47 1.42 -8.43
C LEU A 230 13.19 2.77 -8.33
N THR A 231 13.24 3.54 -9.43
CA THR A 231 13.81 4.90 -9.41
C THR A 231 12.97 5.86 -8.58
N THR A 232 11.64 5.68 -8.54
CA THR A 232 10.75 6.43 -7.62
C THR A 232 11.05 6.11 -6.15
N GLU A 233 11.42 4.86 -5.84
CA GLU A 233 11.93 4.48 -4.51
C GLU A 233 13.36 5.00 -4.22
N GLY A 234 13.97 5.69 -5.19
CA GLY A 234 15.25 6.40 -5.06
C GLY A 234 16.50 5.59 -5.38
N TYR A 235 16.34 4.41 -6.01
CA TYR A 235 17.47 3.64 -6.53
C TYR A 235 17.95 4.17 -7.88
N GLU A 236 19.25 4.04 -8.13
CA GLU A 236 19.83 4.15 -9.48
C GLU A 236 19.86 2.77 -10.14
N LEU A 237 19.51 2.66 -11.42
CA LEU A 237 19.58 1.40 -12.17
C LEU A 237 20.76 1.42 -13.15
N ARG A 238 21.55 0.34 -13.18
CA ARG A 238 22.66 0.16 -14.13
C ARG A 238 22.66 -1.24 -14.73
N GLY A 239 22.97 -1.36 -16.01
CA GLY A 239 23.16 -2.67 -16.66
C GLY A 239 24.49 -3.33 -16.24
N LEU A 240 24.45 -4.64 -15.98
CA LEU A 240 25.61 -5.49 -15.78
C LEU A 240 25.67 -6.53 -16.92
N VAL A 241 26.65 -6.37 -17.83
CA VAL A 241 26.84 -7.30 -18.94
C VAL A 241 27.45 -8.61 -18.44
N THR A 242 26.59 -9.59 -18.14
CA THR A 242 26.96 -10.85 -17.48
C THR A 242 27.94 -11.68 -18.31
N ALA A 243 27.87 -11.59 -19.64
CA ALA A 243 28.78 -12.29 -20.55
C ALA A 243 30.26 -11.89 -20.39
N THR A 244 30.54 -10.71 -19.84
CA THR A 244 31.90 -10.17 -19.68
C THR A 244 32.27 -9.88 -18.23
N ALA A 245 31.28 -9.86 -17.33
CA ALA A 245 31.48 -9.61 -15.92
C ALA A 245 31.97 -10.87 -15.20
N ASN A 246 33.08 -10.75 -14.47
CA ASN A 246 33.61 -11.83 -13.62
C ASN A 246 33.13 -11.73 -12.17
N GLU A 247 32.57 -10.57 -11.79
CA GLU A 247 32.11 -10.24 -10.44
C GLU A 247 30.91 -9.28 -10.52
N VAL A 248 30.02 -9.34 -9.52
CA VAL A 248 29.02 -8.30 -9.30
C VAL A 248 29.72 -7.10 -8.63
N PRO A 249 29.51 -5.86 -9.11
CA PRO A 249 30.16 -4.67 -8.53
C PRO A 249 29.93 -4.53 -7.03
N GLN A 250 30.96 -4.09 -6.29
CA GLN A 250 30.90 -3.97 -4.82
C GLN A 250 29.96 -2.86 -4.33
N ASP A 251 29.63 -1.90 -5.19
CA ASP A 251 28.66 -0.83 -4.95
C ASP A 251 27.20 -1.26 -5.24
N ALA A 252 26.98 -2.51 -5.68
CA ALA A 252 25.65 -3.04 -5.91
C ALA A 252 24.88 -3.18 -4.59
N ALA A 253 23.77 -2.45 -4.50
CA ALA A 253 22.76 -2.66 -3.46
C ALA A 253 21.93 -3.92 -3.72
N GLY A 254 21.92 -4.42 -4.95
CA GLY A 254 21.20 -5.61 -5.39
C GLY A 254 21.45 -5.90 -6.87
N LEU A 255 21.25 -7.16 -7.26
CA LEU A 255 21.25 -7.64 -8.65
C LEU A 255 19.84 -8.10 -9.03
N LEU A 256 19.36 -7.68 -10.20
CA LEU A 256 18.09 -8.09 -10.79
C LEU A 256 18.38 -8.93 -12.02
N VAL A 257 17.91 -10.17 -12.03
CA VAL A 257 17.94 -11.06 -13.19
C VAL A 257 16.49 -11.25 -13.65
N ILE A 258 16.12 -10.57 -14.73
CA ILE A 258 14.74 -10.46 -15.18
C ILE A 258 14.53 -11.44 -16.34
N GLY A 259 13.98 -12.63 -16.10
CA GLY A 259 13.55 -13.55 -17.15
C GLY A 259 14.65 -13.89 -18.17
N ALA A 260 15.85 -14.28 -17.71
CA ALA A 260 16.94 -14.66 -18.60
C ALA A 260 16.50 -15.79 -19.54
N ARG A 261 16.60 -15.56 -20.86
CA ARG A 261 16.16 -16.52 -21.89
C ARG A 261 17.20 -17.57 -22.23
N ARG A 262 18.45 -17.35 -21.81
CA ARG A 262 19.57 -18.28 -21.93
C ARG A 262 20.25 -18.42 -20.58
N ALA A 263 20.90 -19.55 -20.40
CA ALA A 263 21.66 -19.81 -19.18
C ALA A 263 22.80 -18.81 -19.06
N LEU A 264 22.94 -18.21 -17.88
CA LEU A 264 24.14 -17.50 -17.49
C LEU A 264 25.32 -18.46 -17.61
N ARG A 265 26.47 -17.93 -18.05
CA ARG A 265 27.71 -18.69 -18.06
C ARG A 265 28.05 -19.17 -16.64
N ALA A 266 28.68 -20.33 -16.53
CA ALA A 266 29.10 -20.88 -15.25
C ALA A 266 29.95 -19.89 -14.42
N GLU A 267 30.80 -19.10 -15.09
CA GLU A 267 31.59 -18.07 -14.42
C GLU A 267 30.73 -16.94 -13.84
N ALA A 268 29.68 -16.53 -14.56
CA ALA A 268 28.74 -15.50 -14.13
C ALA A 268 27.83 -16.01 -12.99
N ALA A 269 27.33 -17.24 -13.07
CA ALA A 269 26.57 -17.87 -11.99
C ALA A 269 27.41 -17.98 -10.71
N ALA A 270 28.67 -18.42 -10.81
CA ALA A 270 29.59 -18.46 -9.67
C ALA A 270 29.90 -17.06 -9.11
N ALA A 271 29.92 -16.01 -9.95
CA ALA A 271 30.06 -14.64 -9.48
C ALA A 271 28.84 -14.17 -8.68
N VAL A 272 27.62 -14.55 -9.09
CA VAL A 272 26.39 -14.27 -8.35
C VAL A 272 26.37 -15.02 -7.02
N GLU A 273 26.77 -16.29 -7.01
CA GLU A 273 26.86 -17.09 -5.78
C GLU A 273 27.83 -16.45 -4.78
N ARG A 274 29.06 -16.11 -5.20
CA ARG A 274 30.02 -15.40 -4.35
C ARG A 274 29.45 -14.08 -3.83
N TYR A 275 28.78 -13.31 -4.68
CA TYR A 275 28.16 -12.05 -4.26
C TYR A 275 27.11 -12.27 -3.15
N LEU A 276 26.28 -13.30 -3.26
CA LEU A 276 25.29 -13.65 -2.23
C LEU A 276 25.93 -14.15 -0.93
N GLU A 277 27.00 -14.95 -1.01
CA GLU A 277 27.75 -15.42 0.17
C GLU A 277 28.34 -14.25 0.98
N HIS A 278 28.67 -13.14 0.33
CA HIS A 278 29.18 -11.92 0.97
C HIS A 278 28.08 -10.93 1.41
N GLY A 279 26.82 -11.39 1.48
CA GLY A 279 25.69 -10.57 1.94
C GLY A 279 25.02 -9.74 0.84
N GLY A 280 25.32 -10.05 -0.42
CA GLY A 280 24.64 -9.50 -1.58
C GLY A 280 23.14 -9.85 -1.61
N ARG A 281 22.42 -9.17 -2.50
CA ARG A 281 20.96 -9.32 -2.66
C ARG A 281 20.60 -9.59 -4.10
N LEU A 282 19.78 -10.60 -4.34
CA LEU A 282 19.32 -11.00 -5.68
C LEU A 282 17.80 -10.94 -5.76
N VAL A 283 17.30 -10.42 -6.88
CA VAL A 283 15.93 -10.63 -7.35
C VAL A 283 16.04 -11.41 -8.66
N ALA A 284 15.59 -12.66 -8.66
CA ALA A 284 15.56 -13.50 -9.84
C ALA A 284 14.10 -13.75 -10.25
N LEU A 285 13.75 -13.33 -11.47
CA LEU A 285 12.48 -13.63 -12.11
C LEU A 285 12.76 -14.73 -13.13
N LEU A 286 12.31 -15.95 -12.88
CA LEU A 286 12.65 -17.12 -13.68
C LEU A 286 11.43 -17.63 -14.43
N GLU A 287 11.57 -17.76 -15.75
CA GLU A 287 10.53 -18.31 -16.62
C GLU A 287 10.52 -19.85 -16.58
N PRO A 288 9.35 -20.50 -16.75
CA PRO A 288 9.29 -21.94 -17.00
C PRO A 288 9.82 -22.27 -18.41
N GLY A 289 10.35 -23.48 -18.59
CA GLY A 289 10.94 -23.97 -19.84
C GLY A 289 12.33 -23.40 -20.15
N VAL A 290 12.91 -22.62 -19.23
CA VAL A 290 14.23 -22.00 -19.41
C VAL A 290 15.12 -22.28 -18.22
N ARG A 291 16.29 -22.86 -18.48
CA ARG A 291 17.38 -22.97 -17.51
C ARG A 291 18.17 -21.69 -17.48
N SER A 292 18.10 -20.97 -16.36
CA SER A 292 18.78 -19.68 -16.17
C SER A 292 20.25 -19.83 -15.80
N GLY A 293 20.68 -20.99 -15.30
CA GLY A 293 22.00 -21.21 -14.71
C GLY A 293 22.11 -20.68 -13.27
N LEU A 294 21.00 -20.19 -12.68
CA LEU A 294 20.92 -19.80 -11.27
C LEU A 294 20.28 -20.89 -10.41
N GLU A 295 19.75 -21.95 -11.02
CA GLU A 295 19.07 -23.04 -10.32
C GLU A 295 19.96 -23.65 -9.22
N GLU A 296 21.21 -23.98 -9.55
CA GLU A 296 22.18 -24.54 -8.60
C GLU A 296 22.56 -23.54 -7.51
N THR A 297 22.72 -22.26 -7.86
CA THR A 297 22.97 -21.19 -6.89
C THR A 297 21.79 -21.06 -5.92
N LEU A 298 20.55 -21.06 -6.41
CA LEU A 298 19.36 -20.95 -5.56
C LEU A 298 19.18 -22.19 -4.66
N GLU A 299 19.51 -23.37 -5.17
CA GLU A 299 19.52 -24.62 -4.39
C GLU A 299 20.53 -24.55 -3.23
N HIS A 300 21.71 -23.97 -3.47
CA HIS A 300 22.69 -23.71 -2.41
C HIS A 300 22.12 -22.84 -1.27
N PHE A 301 21.23 -21.89 -1.59
CA PHE A 301 20.51 -21.06 -0.62
C PHE A 301 19.19 -21.67 -0.11
N GLY A 302 18.90 -22.94 -0.45
CA GLY A 302 17.77 -23.71 0.09
C GLY A 302 16.47 -23.62 -0.71
N PHE A 303 16.51 -23.06 -1.91
CA PHE A 303 15.35 -22.93 -2.79
C PHE A 303 15.41 -23.90 -3.96
N ALA A 304 14.36 -24.70 -4.16
CA ALA A 304 14.17 -25.45 -5.39
C ALA A 304 13.33 -24.65 -6.37
N VAL A 305 13.78 -24.62 -7.61
CA VAL A 305 13.11 -23.95 -8.73
C VAL A 305 12.97 -24.95 -9.88
N PRO A 306 12.11 -25.98 -9.74
CA PRO A 306 12.00 -26.99 -10.79
C PRO A 306 11.55 -26.35 -12.10
N ASP A 307 11.99 -26.93 -13.21
CA ASP A 307 11.55 -26.51 -14.53
C ASP A 307 10.15 -27.09 -14.79
N ALA A 308 9.14 -26.35 -14.34
CA ALA A 308 7.74 -26.74 -14.41
C ALA A 308 6.86 -25.50 -14.51
N LEU A 309 5.70 -25.67 -15.12
CA LEU A 309 4.62 -24.68 -15.17
C LEU A 309 3.60 -24.98 -14.07
N VAL A 310 3.21 -23.96 -13.31
CA VAL A 310 2.12 -24.09 -12.34
C VAL A 310 0.78 -24.00 -13.06
N ILE A 311 -0.03 -25.05 -12.95
CA ILE A 311 -1.41 -25.07 -13.45
C ILE A 311 -2.36 -24.94 -12.27
N ASP A 312 -3.21 -23.90 -12.27
CA ASP A 312 -4.19 -23.62 -11.22
C ASP A 312 -5.62 -23.52 -11.79
N PRO A 313 -6.41 -24.61 -11.85
CA PRO A 313 -7.75 -24.61 -12.45
C PRO A 313 -8.76 -23.65 -11.83
N ALA A 314 -8.50 -23.14 -10.62
CA ALA A 314 -9.35 -22.12 -10.01
C ALA A 314 -9.30 -20.80 -10.80
N ALA A 315 -8.24 -20.59 -11.60
CA ALA A 315 -8.13 -19.49 -12.53
C ALA A 315 -8.89 -19.79 -13.84
N GLY A 316 -9.81 -18.90 -14.21
CA GLY A 316 -10.44 -18.91 -15.53
C GLY A 316 -9.43 -18.61 -16.66
N PRO A 317 -9.85 -18.73 -17.93
CA PRO A 317 -9.02 -18.35 -19.06
C PRO A 317 -8.71 -16.84 -19.05
N ILE A 318 -7.47 -16.48 -19.37
CA ILE A 318 -6.96 -15.10 -19.38
C ILE A 318 -6.19 -14.88 -20.68
N GLU A 319 -6.50 -13.78 -21.38
CA GLU A 319 -5.79 -13.36 -22.61
C GLU A 319 -5.70 -14.46 -23.70
N GLY A 320 -6.72 -15.32 -23.78
CA GLY A 320 -6.78 -16.41 -24.76
C GLY A 320 -5.94 -17.64 -24.39
N ALA A 321 -5.23 -17.63 -23.26
CA ALA A 321 -4.58 -18.80 -22.71
C ALA A 321 -5.62 -19.78 -22.11
N PRO A 322 -5.37 -21.10 -22.15
CA PRO A 322 -6.22 -22.09 -21.49
C PRO A 322 -6.43 -21.79 -20.00
N ALA A 323 -7.58 -22.24 -19.48
CA ALA A 323 -7.87 -22.11 -18.05
C ALA A 323 -6.77 -22.79 -17.21
N GLY A 324 -6.39 -22.13 -16.13
CA GLY A 324 -5.36 -22.59 -15.19
C GLY A 324 -3.90 -22.36 -15.56
N VAL A 325 -3.56 -22.00 -16.80
CA VAL A 325 -2.18 -21.70 -17.21
C VAL A 325 -1.64 -20.41 -16.58
N ASN A 326 -2.52 -19.49 -16.21
CA ASN A 326 -2.19 -18.21 -15.58
C ASN A 326 -2.79 -18.16 -14.16
N PRO A 327 -2.05 -18.59 -13.13
CA PRO A 327 -2.56 -18.58 -11.76
C PRO A 327 -3.01 -17.19 -11.30
N VAL A 328 -4.15 -17.16 -10.60
CA VAL A 328 -4.68 -15.97 -9.93
C VAL A 328 -4.46 -16.13 -8.44
N VAL A 329 -3.48 -15.41 -7.90
CA VAL A 329 -3.09 -15.52 -6.50
C VAL A 329 -3.87 -14.51 -5.66
N ALA A 330 -4.47 -15.01 -4.58
CA ALA A 330 -5.11 -14.22 -3.52
C ALA A 330 -4.64 -14.61 -2.11
N ALA A 331 -3.82 -15.67 -2.01
CA ALA A 331 -3.28 -16.19 -0.77
C ALA A 331 -1.84 -15.69 -0.59
N TYR A 332 -1.65 -14.81 0.39
CA TYR A 332 -0.33 -14.27 0.74
C TYR A 332 -0.02 -14.56 2.20
N ALA A 333 1.26 -14.85 2.49
CA ALA A 333 1.72 -14.95 3.87
C ALA A 333 1.58 -13.60 4.58
N SER A 334 1.41 -13.62 5.91
CA SER A 334 1.52 -12.39 6.70
C SER A 334 2.98 -11.98 6.79
N HIS A 335 3.37 -10.98 6.01
CA HIS A 335 4.75 -10.49 5.94
C HIS A 335 4.78 -8.98 5.62
N PRO A 336 5.80 -8.21 6.06
CA PRO A 336 5.92 -6.81 5.67
C PRO A 336 5.90 -6.56 4.15
N ILE A 337 6.46 -7.49 3.36
CA ILE A 337 6.50 -7.41 1.88
C ILE A 337 5.10 -7.54 1.26
N THR A 338 4.23 -8.38 1.82
CA THR A 338 2.88 -8.63 1.31
C THR A 338 1.85 -7.64 1.89
N ARG A 339 2.29 -6.57 2.55
CA ARG A 339 1.39 -5.58 3.13
C ARG A 339 0.56 -4.90 2.05
N GLY A 340 -0.76 -4.98 2.17
CA GLY A 340 -1.71 -4.47 1.18
C GLY A 340 -2.12 -5.50 0.12
N LEU A 341 -1.40 -6.62 0.02
CA LEU A 341 -1.84 -7.81 -0.69
C LEU A 341 -2.73 -8.63 0.25
N THR A 342 -4.03 -8.33 0.20
CA THR A 342 -5.05 -9.04 0.99
C THR A 342 -5.78 -10.03 0.10
N SER A 343 -6.68 -10.84 0.68
CA SER A 343 -7.59 -11.70 -0.11
C SER A 343 -8.51 -10.94 -1.08
N ARG A 344 -8.56 -9.60 -1.00
CA ARG A 344 -9.25 -8.73 -1.95
C ARG A 344 -8.36 -8.24 -3.09
N THR A 345 -7.07 -8.49 -3.03
CA THR A 345 -6.08 -8.10 -4.05
C THR A 345 -5.69 -9.34 -4.84
N LEU A 346 -6.21 -9.45 -6.07
CA LEU A 346 -5.85 -10.53 -6.98
C LEU A 346 -4.58 -10.14 -7.74
N THR A 347 -3.55 -10.99 -7.72
CA THR A 347 -2.39 -10.86 -8.59
C THR A 347 -2.40 -11.96 -9.63
N PHE A 348 -2.04 -11.58 -10.86
CA PHE A 348 -2.01 -12.47 -12.00
C PHE A 348 -0.55 -12.83 -12.28
N PHE A 349 -0.25 -14.11 -12.32
CA PHE A 349 1.05 -14.60 -12.77
C PHE A 349 0.85 -15.27 -14.12
N LEU A 350 1.44 -14.68 -15.16
CA LEU A 350 1.38 -15.23 -16.51
C LEU A 350 2.41 -16.35 -16.60
N ARG A 351 1.96 -17.60 -16.80
CA ARG A 351 2.81 -18.80 -16.88
C ARG A 351 3.85 -18.90 -15.76
N ALA A 352 3.41 -19.13 -14.53
CA ALA A 352 4.30 -19.13 -13.36
C ALA A 352 5.18 -20.38 -13.28
N ARG A 353 6.46 -20.20 -12.96
CA ARG A 353 7.35 -21.26 -12.46
C ARG A 353 7.24 -21.38 -10.93
N PRO A 354 7.21 -22.58 -10.33
CA PRO A 354 7.18 -22.74 -8.88
C PRO A 354 8.54 -22.39 -8.25
N VAL A 355 8.48 -21.85 -7.03
CA VAL A 355 9.64 -21.67 -6.15
C VAL A 355 9.31 -22.29 -4.80
N GLU A 356 10.10 -23.27 -4.40
CA GLU A 356 9.88 -24.05 -3.17
C GLU A 356 11.01 -23.78 -2.18
N ALA A 357 10.65 -23.43 -0.94
CA ALA A 357 11.59 -23.41 0.17
C ALA A 357 11.77 -24.83 0.70
N VAL A 358 12.91 -25.45 0.44
CA VAL A 358 13.11 -26.90 0.69
C VAL A 358 13.72 -27.13 2.07
N HIS A 359 14.94 -26.65 2.27
CA HIS A 359 15.65 -26.81 3.52
C HIS A 359 16.49 -25.57 3.81
N LYS A 360 16.69 -25.28 5.10
CA LYS A 360 17.62 -24.25 5.52
C LYS A 360 19.05 -24.77 5.34
N PRO A 361 19.92 -24.09 4.57
CA PRO A 361 21.33 -24.47 4.49
C PRO A 361 22.04 -24.34 5.85
N LYS A 362 21.72 -23.29 6.62
CA LYS A 362 22.24 -23.04 7.98
C LYS A 362 21.09 -22.90 8.99
N PRO A 363 21.28 -23.26 10.27
CA PRO A 363 20.21 -23.20 11.28
C PRO A 363 19.52 -21.83 11.41
N ASP A 364 20.29 -20.75 11.29
CA ASP A 364 19.81 -19.37 11.45
C ASP A 364 19.15 -18.80 10.18
N ASP A 365 19.22 -19.52 9.05
CA ASP A 365 18.62 -19.06 7.79
C ASP A 365 17.10 -18.98 7.92
N GLN A 366 16.50 -18.01 7.24
CA GLN A 366 15.05 -17.82 7.17
C GLN A 366 14.59 -17.93 5.73
N LEU A 367 13.81 -18.97 5.44
CA LEU A 367 13.12 -19.14 4.17
C LEU A 367 11.64 -18.85 4.39
N VAL A 368 11.07 -17.97 3.57
CA VAL A 368 9.69 -17.49 3.70
C VAL A 368 9.01 -17.53 2.35
N SER A 369 8.01 -18.39 2.19
CA SER A 369 7.10 -18.37 1.05
C SER A 369 6.04 -17.28 1.23
N LEU A 370 5.86 -16.43 0.21
CA LEU A 370 5.05 -15.21 0.33
C LEU A 370 3.72 -15.25 -0.42
N ALA A 371 3.64 -15.98 -1.52
CA ALA A 371 2.49 -16.07 -2.41
C ALA A 371 2.22 -17.54 -2.71
N PHE A 372 0.95 -17.95 -2.65
CA PHE A 372 0.54 -19.35 -2.79
C PHE A 372 -0.56 -19.49 -3.84
N THR A 373 -0.41 -20.48 -4.70
CA THR A 373 -1.47 -20.94 -5.61
C THR A 373 -2.56 -21.70 -4.86
N SER A 374 -3.65 -22.04 -5.54
CA SER A 374 -4.75 -22.76 -4.91
C SER A 374 -4.34 -24.19 -4.51
N PRO A 375 -5.03 -24.80 -3.52
CA PRO A 375 -4.81 -26.21 -3.14
C PRO A 375 -5.07 -27.22 -4.26
N HIS A 376 -5.69 -26.80 -5.36
CA HIS A 376 -6.00 -27.64 -6.52
C HIS A 376 -4.98 -27.47 -7.65
N SER A 377 -3.94 -26.65 -7.44
CA SER A 377 -2.87 -26.48 -8.41
C SER A 377 -1.93 -27.69 -8.44
N TRP A 378 -1.31 -27.92 -9.58
CA TRP A 378 -0.25 -28.92 -9.76
C TRP A 378 0.87 -28.36 -10.66
N LEU A 379 1.98 -29.10 -10.71
CA LEU A 379 3.13 -28.79 -11.56
C LEU A 379 3.05 -29.61 -12.84
N ASP A 380 3.11 -28.94 -13.98
CA ASP A 380 3.28 -29.56 -15.28
C ASP A 380 4.74 -29.46 -15.72
N PHE A 381 5.37 -30.61 -15.93
CA PHE A 381 6.79 -30.71 -16.31
C PHE A 381 6.98 -30.82 -17.83
N ASP A 382 5.89 -30.80 -18.62
CA ASP A 382 5.92 -30.73 -20.09
C ASP A 382 5.15 -29.46 -20.57
N PRO A 383 5.70 -28.26 -20.31
CA PRO A 383 4.97 -26.98 -20.31
C PRO A 383 4.75 -26.29 -21.68
#